data_AF-A0ABD1NSZ4-F1
#
_entry.id   AF-A0ABD1NSZ4-F1
#
_cell.length_a   1.000
_cell.length_b   1.000
_cell.length_c   1.000
_cell.angle_alpha   90.00
_cell.angle_beta   90.00
_cell.angle_gamma   90.00
#
_symmetry.space_group_name_H-M   'P 1'
#
loop_
_entity.id
_entity.type
_entity.pdbx_description
1 polymer ?
#
loop_
_entity_poly.entity_id
_entity_poly.type
_entity_poly.pdbx_seq_one_letter_code
_entity_poly.pdbx_strand_id
1 'polypeptide(L)'
;MASKNQNKPPVHTPSSPSSSKYNVDEVSVDKRRMVGSTKMPPSTGMRTLTRQAFSVVNGGHDQPPTSGPPSVAGSDCGVIELTKEDIVALQNEKLKIKNKYNYKDISEQRFEYIKRLKQCIKWFQQLEGNYITEQEKLNNLLELAEKQFNEMESLMKAKEEELNSIIMELRKKLIALQEKFTKEEYDKMEALDSLAREKDDRAVLERLQASLSEELKRTQQDNASSNQKVSGAGHKWLLI
;
A
#
# COMPACT_ATOMS: atom_id res chain seq x y z
N MET A 1 -32.27 5.38 56.98
CA MET A 1 -31.71 6.63 56.43
C MET A 1 -30.20 6.50 56.42
N ALA A 2 -29.64 5.97 55.31
CA ALA A 2 -28.21 5.74 55.15
C ALA A 2 -27.62 6.88 54.30
N SER A 3 -26.50 7.45 54.74
CA SER A 3 -25.69 8.35 53.93
C SER A 3 -24.24 8.23 54.36
N LYS A 4 -23.41 7.58 53.54
CA LYS A 4 -21.96 7.80 53.61
C LYS A 4 -21.31 7.63 52.24
N ASN A 5 -20.83 8.78 51.75
CA ASN A 5 -20.02 9.00 50.56
C ASN A 5 -18.83 8.03 50.43
N GLN A 6 -18.59 7.54 49.22
CA GLN A 6 -17.31 6.98 48.80
C GLN A 6 -16.92 7.57 47.44
N ASN A 7 -16.06 8.59 47.45
CA ASN A 7 -15.29 9.03 46.30
C ASN A 7 -13.82 9.01 46.69
N LYS A 8 -13.06 8.04 46.16
CA LYS A 8 -11.60 8.13 45.95
C LYS A 8 -11.22 7.21 44.77
N PRO A 9 -10.49 7.72 43.76
CA PRO A 9 -9.93 6.88 42.69
C PRO A 9 -8.52 6.41 43.08
N PRO A 10 -8.05 5.23 42.62
CA PRO A 10 -6.64 4.88 42.72
C PRO A 10 -5.86 5.27 41.46
N VAL A 11 -4.67 5.80 41.74
CA VAL A 11 -3.58 6.23 40.87
C VAL A 11 -2.76 5.03 40.39
N HIS A 12 -2.17 5.20 39.20
CA HIS A 12 -1.22 4.38 38.43
C HIS A 12 -0.19 3.51 39.18
N THR A 13 0.12 2.33 38.61
CA THR A 13 1.49 1.90 38.21
C THR A 13 1.43 0.78 37.15
N PRO A 14 2.40 0.70 36.20
CA PRO A 14 2.51 -0.37 35.21
C PRO A 14 3.44 -1.49 35.71
N SER A 15 3.15 -2.74 35.37
CA SER A 15 4.06 -3.86 35.61
C SER A 15 3.97 -4.88 34.47
N SER A 16 5.05 -4.97 33.71
CA SER A 16 5.35 -6.10 32.82
C SER A 16 5.63 -7.36 33.64
N PRO A 17 5.42 -8.56 33.05
CA PRO A 17 6.48 -9.55 33.15
C PRO A 17 6.78 -10.26 31.82
N SER A 18 8.06 -10.59 31.71
CA SER A 18 8.70 -11.45 30.73
C SER A 18 8.45 -12.93 31.03
N SER A 19 8.67 -13.75 30.00
CA SER A 19 8.88 -15.21 29.96
C SER A 19 7.66 -16.12 29.79
N SER A 20 7.60 -16.80 28.63
CA SER A 20 7.40 -18.24 28.56
C SER A 20 7.69 -18.74 27.14
N LYS A 21 8.44 -19.85 27.06
CA LYS A 21 8.90 -20.54 25.85
C LYS A 21 7.84 -21.55 25.39
N TYR A 22 7.84 -21.82 24.07
CA TYR A 22 7.42 -23.06 23.41
C TYR A 22 5.96 -23.54 23.61
N ASN A 23 5.20 -23.56 22.51
CA ASN A 23 4.56 -24.81 22.11
C ASN A 23 4.40 -24.89 20.60
N VAL A 24 4.55 -26.12 20.13
CA VAL A 24 4.56 -26.59 18.75
C VAL A 24 3.18 -27.15 18.43
N ASP A 25 2.83 -27.00 17.16
CA ASP A 25 1.90 -27.81 16.36
C ASP A 25 0.43 -27.42 16.18
N GLU A 26 0.03 -27.78 14.96
CA GLU A 26 -1.28 -28.25 14.53
C GLU A 26 -2.25 -27.27 13.84
N VAL A 27 -2.39 -27.55 12.54
CA VAL A 27 -3.36 -27.03 11.57
C VAL A 27 -4.80 -27.32 12.02
N SER A 28 -5.71 -26.37 11.83
CA SER A 28 -7.13 -26.73 11.59
C SER A 28 -7.88 -25.75 10.70
N VAL A 29 -8.74 -26.36 9.90
CA VAL A 29 -9.41 -25.88 8.70
C VAL A 29 -10.84 -25.41 9.04
N ASP A 30 -11.28 -24.36 8.33
CA ASP A 30 -12.67 -23.97 8.05
C ASP A 30 -13.52 -23.36 9.18
N LYS A 31 -14.04 -22.14 8.93
CA LYS A 31 -15.49 -21.83 8.99
C LYS A 31 -15.82 -20.40 8.58
N ARG A 32 -16.52 -20.32 7.45
CA ARG A 32 -17.42 -19.24 7.00
C ARG A 32 -18.15 -18.49 8.12
N ARG A 33 -18.22 -17.16 7.99
CA ARG A 33 -19.44 -16.40 8.31
C ARG A 33 -19.65 -15.24 7.32
N MET A 34 -20.63 -15.42 6.45
CA MET A 34 -21.41 -14.37 5.79
C MET A 34 -22.21 -13.59 6.84
N VAL A 35 -22.42 -12.28 6.65
CA VAL A 35 -23.73 -11.57 6.70
C VAL A 35 -23.51 -10.11 6.28
N GLY A 36 -24.38 -9.58 5.40
CA GLY A 36 -24.53 -8.13 5.21
C GLY A 36 -25.23 -7.65 3.94
N SER A 37 -26.40 -8.20 3.58
CA SER A 37 -27.26 -7.64 2.50
C SER A 37 -28.03 -6.39 2.96
N THR A 38 -27.89 -5.30 2.21
CA THR A 38 -28.82 -4.15 2.22
C THR A 38 -29.84 -4.30 1.09
N LYS A 39 -31.13 -4.21 1.43
CA LYS A 39 -32.28 -4.23 0.52
C LYS A 39 -32.63 -2.82 0.05
N MET A 40 -33.01 -2.64 -1.22
CA MET A 40 -34.07 -1.72 -1.69
C MET A 40 -34.61 -2.16 -3.09
N PRO A 41 -35.86 -1.82 -3.46
CA PRO A 41 -36.79 -2.66 -4.25
C PRO A 41 -36.91 -2.33 -5.75
N PRO A 42 -37.64 -3.16 -6.55
CA PRO A 42 -37.66 -3.08 -8.02
C PRO A 42 -38.91 -2.38 -8.59
N SER A 43 -38.78 -1.73 -9.75
CA SER A 43 -39.93 -1.49 -10.64
C SER A 43 -39.49 -1.23 -12.10
N THR A 44 -39.70 -2.27 -12.91
CA THR A 44 -40.28 -2.32 -14.27
C THR A 44 -40.24 -1.10 -15.19
N GLY A 45 -39.66 -1.28 -16.40
CA GLY A 45 -40.06 -0.48 -17.58
C GLY A 45 -39.11 -0.47 -18.79
N MET A 46 -39.40 -1.34 -19.77
CA MET A 46 -39.23 -1.13 -21.23
C MET A 46 -37.85 -1.21 -21.94
N ARG A 47 -37.80 -2.23 -22.81
CA ARG A 47 -37.04 -2.48 -24.05
C ARG A 47 -36.50 -1.23 -24.78
N THR A 48 -35.23 -1.27 -25.22
CA THR A 48 -34.79 -1.38 -26.64
C THR A 48 -33.29 -1.06 -26.84
N LEU A 49 -32.73 -1.65 -27.91
CA LEU A 49 -31.49 -1.33 -28.64
C LEU A 49 -30.10 -1.78 -28.11
N THR A 50 -29.69 -2.95 -28.62
CA THR A 50 -28.53 -3.14 -29.53
C THR A 50 -27.17 -2.51 -29.18
N ARG A 51 -26.24 -3.35 -28.70
CA ARG A 51 -24.91 -3.51 -29.33
C ARG A 51 -24.27 -4.84 -28.94
N GLN A 52 -24.37 -5.83 -29.82
CA GLN A 52 -23.39 -6.91 -29.92
C GLN A 52 -22.31 -6.50 -30.93
N ALA A 53 -21.04 -6.68 -30.57
CA ALA A 53 -19.89 -6.86 -31.47
C ALA A 53 -18.69 -7.24 -30.56
N PHE A 54 -17.88 -8.27 -30.78
CA PHE A 54 -17.47 -8.93 -32.02
C PHE A 54 -17.23 -10.43 -31.83
N SER A 55 -17.54 -11.21 -32.86
CA SER A 55 -17.10 -12.60 -33.06
C SER A 55 -16.59 -12.74 -34.51
N VAL A 56 -15.59 -13.62 -34.67
CA VAL A 56 -15.11 -14.30 -35.90
C VAL A 56 -14.05 -13.63 -36.79
N VAL A 57 -12.86 -14.23 -36.75
CA VAL A 57 -12.01 -14.68 -37.89
C VAL A 57 -11.01 -15.67 -37.26
N ASN A 58 -10.84 -16.94 -37.62
CA ASN A 58 -11.26 -17.75 -38.76
C ASN A 58 -11.35 -19.22 -38.29
N GLY A 59 -12.46 -19.92 -38.57
CA GLY A 59 -12.47 -21.39 -38.68
C GLY A 59 -11.82 -21.79 -40.01
N GLY A 60 -11.45 -23.04 -40.30
CA GLY A 60 -11.64 -24.34 -39.69
C GLY A 60 -11.37 -25.39 -40.80
N HIS A 61 -11.11 -26.65 -40.48
CA HIS A 61 -11.57 -27.79 -41.29
C HIS A 61 -11.33 -29.12 -40.57
N ASP A 62 -12.38 -29.94 -40.51
CA ASP A 62 -12.37 -31.35 -40.18
C ASP A 62 -12.45 -32.19 -41.48
N GLN A 63 -11.68 -33.30 -41.54
CA GLN A 63 -11.75 -34.52 -42.39
C GLN A 63 -11.30 -34.48 -43.88
N PRO A 64 -10.92 -35.62 -44.54
CA PRO A 64 -10.82 -37.06 -44.15
C PRO A 64 -9.41 -37.70 -44.46
N PRO A 65 -9.16 -39.04 -44.34
CA PRO A 65 -7.81 -39.61 -44.29
C PRO A 65 -7.21 -39.86 -45.68
N THR A 66 -6.01 -39.37 -45.92
CA THR A 66 -5.21 -39.76 -47.09
C THR A 66 -4.33 -40.95 -46.73
N SER A 67 -4.60 -42.05 -47.43
CA SER A 67 -3.77 -43.25 -47.49
C SER A 67 -2.47 -42.97 -48.25
N GLY A 68 -1.34 -43.28 -47.61
CA GLY A 68 -0.02 -43.32 -48.22
C GLY A 68 1.01 -43.73 -47.17
N PRO A 69 1.81 -44.79 -47.38
CA PRO A 69 2.68 -45.32 -46.34
C PRO A 69 3.85 -44.35 -46.11
N PRO A 70 4.09 -43.85 -44.89
CA PRO A 70 5.43 -43.37 -44.57
C PRO A 70 6.34 -44.59 -44.59
N SER A 71 7.27 -44.62 -45.56
CA SER A 71 8.37 -45.57 -45.60
C SER A 71 9.01 -45.69 -44.22
N VAL A 72 8.79 -46.84 -43.58
CA VAL A 72 9.63 -47.35 -42.51
C VAL A 72 10.96 -47.71 -43.15
N ALA A 73 11.82 -46.72 -43.28
CA ALA A 73 13.19 -46.90 -43.75
C ALA A 73 14.15 -46.27 -42.74
N GLY A 74 14.39 -47.05 -41.67
CA GLY A 74 15.66 -47.09 -40.98
C GLY A 74 15.99 -45.91 -40.08
N SER A 75 15.52 -45.95 -38.84
CA SER A 75 16.43 -46.00 -37.69
C SER A 75 15.60 -46.23 -36.44
N ASP A 76 15.44 -47.51 -36.06
CA ASP A 76 15.21 -47.87 -34.67
C ASP A 76 16.48 -47.48 -33.87
N CYS A 77 16.70 -46.19 -33.68
CA CYS A 77 17.40 -45.71 -32.51
C CYS A 77 16.31 -45.40 -31.49
N GLY A 78 15.63 -46.47 -31.05
CA GLY A 78 14.90 -46.42 -29.80
C GLY A 78 15.83 -45.80 -28.76
N VAL A 79 15.27 -44.99 -27.88
CA VAL A 79 15.96 -44.46 -26.71
C VAL A 79 16.48 -45.67 -25.92
N ILE A 80 17.68 -46.13 -26.26
CA ILE A 80 18.44 -47.07 -25.46
C ILE A 80 18.93 -46.18 -24.33
N GLU A 81 18.30 -46.30 -23.17
CA GLU A 81 18.76 -45.71 -21.92
C GLU A 81 20.09 -46.39 -21.56
N LEU A 82 21.15 -45.95 -22.23
CA LEU A 82 22.51 -46.35 -21.93
C LEU A 82 22.86 -45.72 -20.58
N THR A 83 23.02 -46.54 -19.55
CA THR A 83 23.29 -46.05 -18.20
C THR A 83 24.78 -45.81 -18.00
N LYS A 84 25.14 -45.04 -16.97
CA LYS A 84 26.53 -44.84 -16.56
C LYS A 84 27.20 -46.18 -16.25
N GLU A 85 26.44 -47.10 -15.70
CA GLU A 85 26.83 -48.45 -15.34
C GLU A 85 27.16 -49.29 -16.59
N ASP A 86 26.39 -49.16 -17.68
CA ASP A 86 26.66 -49.84 -18.96
C ASP A 86 27.97 -49.37 -19.59
N ILE A 87 28.28 -48.08 -19.49
CA ILE A 87 29.52 -47.48 -20.00
C ILE A 87 30.72 -48.00 -19.21
N VAL A 88 30.59 -48.07 -17.88
CA VAL A 88 31.63 -48.61 -16.99
C VAL A 88 31.83 -50.11 -17.25
N ALA A 89 30.76 -50.87 -17.49
CA ALA A 89 30.84 -52.28 -17.85
C ALA A 89 31.56 -52.49 -19.19
N LEU A 90 31.22 -51.68 -20.20
CA LEU A 90 31.88 -51.71 -21.51
C LEU A 90 33.38 -51.36 -21.40
N GLN A 91 33.73 -50.39 -20.56
CA GLN A 91 35.13 -50.01 -20.35
C GLN A 91 35.94 -51.13 -19.66
N ASN A 92 35.30 -51.92 -18.79
CA ASN A 92 35.93 -53.02 -18.07
C ASN A 92 35.91 -54.36 -18.83
N GLU A 93 35.32 -54.40 -20.02
CA GLU A 93 35.20 -55.63 -20.80
C GLU A 93 36.55 -56.09 -21.34
N LYS A 94 37.08 -57.17 -20.75
CA LYS A 94 38.29 -57.83 -21.23
C LYS A 94 37.93 -58.92 -22.23
N LEU A 95 38.55 -58.88 -23.42
CA LEU A 95 38.38 -59.91 -24.46
C LEU A 95 38.87 -61.26 -23.93
N LYS A 96 37.94 -62.19 -23.67
CA LYS A 96 38.26 -63.56 -23.24
C LYS A 96 38.72 -64.41 -24.43
N ILE A 97 39.94 -64.19 -24.88
CA ILE A 97 40.56 -64.95 -25.97
C ILE A 97 41.04 -66.30 -25.43
N LYS A 98 40.29 -67.37 -25.68
CA LYS A 98 40.64 -68.74 -25.28
C LYS A 98 41.73 -69.36 -26.17
N ASN A 99 41.78 -68.99 -27.45
CA ASN A 99 42.78 -69.44 -28.41
C ASN A 99 43.33 -68.25 -29.19
N LYS A 100 44.63 -67.98 -29.04
CA LYS A 100 45.31 -66.77 -29.56
C LYS A 100 45.41 -66.73 -31.09
N TYR A 101 45.11 -67.85 -31.76
CA TYR A 101 45.24 -68.00 -33.22
C TYR A 101 43.89 -67.97 -33.97
N ASN A 102 42.74 -67.84 -33.26
CA ASN A 102 41.44 -67.67 -33.94
C ASN A 102 41.19 -66.19 -34.28
N TYR A 103 41.81 -65.75 -35.38
CA TYR A 103 41.71 -64.36 -35.85
C TYR A 103 40.29 -63.92 -36.21
N LYS A 104 39.43 -64.84 -36.65
CA LYS A 104 38.05 -64.54 -37.02
C LYS A 104 37.24 -64.09 -35.80
N ASP A 105 37.25 -64.89 -34.73
CA ASP A 105 36.53 -64.59 -33.49
C ASP A 105 37.06 -63.31 -32.83
N ILE A 106 38.39 -63.10 -32.85
CA ILE A 106 39.01 -61.88 -32.30
C ILE A 106 38.56 -60.66 -33.10
N SER A 107 38.52 -60.75 -34.43
CA SER A 107 38.07 -59.66 -35.30
C SER A 107 36.60 -59.33 -35.08
N GLU A 108 35.73 -60.33 -34.98
CA GLU A 108 34.30 -60.14 -34.70
C GLU A 108 34.06 -59.51 -33.32
N GLN A 109 34.79 -59.96 -32.30
CA GLN A 109 34.68 -59.38 -30.95
C GLN A 109 35.16 -57.92 -30.92
N ARG A 110 36.24 -57.59 -31.63
CA ARG A 110 36.72 -56.21 -31.79
C ARG A 110 35.72 -55.35 -32.54
N PHE A 111 35.08 -55.88 -33.58
CA PHE A 111 34.07 -55.17 -34.35
C PHE A 111 32.85 -54.80 -33.49
N GLU A 112 32.32 -55.75 -32.71
CA GLU A 112 31.18 -55.49 -31.81
C GLU A 112 31.54 -54.53 -30.67
N TYR A 113 32.77 -54.59 -30.16
CA TYR A 113 33.27 -53.62 -29.19
C TYR A 113 33.33 -52.20 -29.77
N ILE A 114 33.88 -52.04 -30.99
CA ILE A 114 33.93 -50.76 -31.69
C ILE A 114 32.52 -50.22 -31.95
N LYS A 115 31.57 -51.09 -32.32
CA LYS A 115 30.17 -50.71 -32.56
C LYS A 115 29.53 -50.16 -31.28
N ARG A 116 29.73 -50.82 -30.14
CA ARG A 116 29.23 -50.33 -28.84
C ARG A 116 29.89 -49.01 -28.42
N LEU A 117 31.21 -48.86 -28.60
CA LEU A 117 31.89 -47.58 -28.35
C LEU A 117 31.33 -46.43 -29.20
N LYS A 118 31.07 -46.67 -30.50
CA LYS A 118 30.44 -45.67 -31.38
C LYS A 118 29.04 -45.28 -30.89
N GLN A 119 28.29 -46.24 -30.36
CA GLN A 119 26.98 -45.96 -29.77
C GLN A 119 27.10 -45.11 -28.49
N CYS A 120 28.07 -45.41 -27.61
CA CYS A 120 28.36 -44.58 -26.43
C CYS A 120 28.68 -43.14 -26.82
N ILE A 121 29.52 -42.93 -27.84
CA ILE A 121 29.89 -41.58 -28.32
C ILE A 121 28.65 -40.81 -28.76
N LYS A 122 27.77 -41.42 -29.58
CA LYS A 122 26.53 -40.78 -30.03
C LYS A 122 25.61 -40.41 -28.87
N TRP A 123 25.49 -41.31 -27.89
CA TRP A 123 24.68 -41.07 -26.70
C TRP A 123 25.22 -39.90 -25.88
N PHE A 124 26.54 -39.82 -25.67
CA PHE A 124 27.16 -38.67 -24.99
C PHE A 124 26.96 -37.36 -25.74
N GLN A 125 27.12 -37.35 -27.06
CA GLN A 125 26.88 -36.16 -27.87
C GLN A 125 25.43 -35.67 -27.77
N GLN A 126 24.47 -36.59 -27.78
CA GLN A 126 23.06 -36.25 -27.57
C GLN A 126 22.80 -35.71 -26.16
N LEU A 127 23.39 -36.35 -25.14
CA LEU A 127 23.28 -35.92 -23.75
C LEU A 127 23.87 -34.52 -23.53
N GLU A 128 25.05 -34.25 -24.08
CA GLU A 128 25.70 -32.93 -24.06
C GLU A 128 24.82 -31.87 -24.74
N GLY A 129 24.25 -32.20 -25.91
CA GLY A 129 23.29 -31.33 -26.60
C GLY A 129 22.08 -31.00 -25.73
N ASN A 130 21.50 -32.01 -25.08
CA ASN A 130 20.38 -31.82 -24.16
C ASN A 130 20.76 -30.90 -22.99
N TYR A 131 21.94 -31.11 -22.37
CA TYR A 131 22.40 -30.25 -21.29
C TYR A 131 22.60 -28.80 -21.72
N ILE A 132 23.16 -28.55 -22.91
CA ILE A 132 23.32 -27.20 -23.45
C ILE A 132 21.95 -26.54 -23.62
N THR A 133 20.98 -27.23 -24.21
CA THR A 133 19.62 -26.67 -24.39
C THR A 133 18.92 -26.40 -23.07
N GLU A 134 19.11 -27.26 -22.07
CA GLU A 134 18.49 -27.07 -20.75
C GLU A 134 19.15 -25.92 -19.98
N GLN A 135 20.48 -25.81 -20.08
CA GLN A 135 21.23 -24.69 -19.52
C GLN A 135 20.76 -23.35 -20.14
N GLU A 136 20.56 -23.29 -21.45
CA GLU A 136 20.04 -22.09 -22.12
C GLU A 136 18.63 -21.73 -21.64
N LYS A 137 17.72 -22.70 -21.50
CA LYS A 137 16.38 -22.46 -20.95
C LYS A 137 16.43 -21.91 -19.53
N LEU A 138 17.26 -22.51 -18.66
CA LEU A 138 17.40 -22.07 -17.27
C LEU A 138 17.98 -20.65 -17.20
N ASN A 139 18.98 -20.33 -18.03
CA ASN A 139 19.53 -18.99 -18.14
C ASN A 139 18.47 -17.97 -18.59
N ASN A 140 17.67 -18.30 -19.60
CA ASN A 140 16.59 -17.42 -20.07
C ASN A 140 15.52 -17.17 -18.99
N LEU A 141 15.16 -18.21 -18.22
CA LEU A 141 14.23 -18.08 -17.10
C LEU A 141 14.80 -17.20 -15.98
N LEU A 142 16.10 -17.36 -15.69
CA LEU A 142 16.79 -16.55 -14.70
C LEU A 142 16.86 -15.08 -15.13
N GLU A 143 17.24 -14.80 -16.38
CA GLU A 143 17.28 -13.43 -16.92
C GLU A 143 15.89 -12.77 -16.90
N LEU A 144 14.83 -13.51 -17.24
CA LEU A 144 13.46 -13.02 -17.14
C LEU A 144 13.09 -12.67 -15.69
N ALA A 145 13.43 -13.54 -14.74
CA ALA A 145 13.15 -13.33 -13.33
C ALA A 145 13.92 -12.12 -12.76
N GLU A 146 15.21 -11.99 -13.09
CA GLU A 146 16.03 -10.84 -12.71
C GLU A 146 15.47 -9.54 -13.29
N LYS A 147 15.06 -9.55 -14.57
CA LYS A 147 14.43 -8.39 -15.20
C LYS A 147 13.14 -7.99 -14.47
N GLN A 148 12.25 -8.94 -14.19
CA GLN A 148 11.01 -8.66 -13.46
C GLN A 148 11.28 -8.14 -12.04
N PHE A 149 12.30 -8.69 -11.37
CA PHE A 149 12.72 -8.23 -10.04
C PHE A 149 13.21 -6.77 -10.10
N ASN A 150 14.09 -6.44 -11.03
CA ASN A 150 14.62 -5.08 -11.20
C ASN A 150 13.51 -4.08 -11.56
N GLU A 151 12.58 -4.46 -12.44
CA GLU A 151 11.41 -3.63 -12.78
C GLU A 151 10.55 -3.36 -11.54
N MET A 152 10.26 -4.40 -10.75
CA MET A 152 9.49 -4.28 -9.51
C MET A 152 10.21 -3.42 -8.46
N GLU A 153 11.50 -3.62 -8.26
CA GLU A 153 12.32 -2.82 -7.34
C GLU A 153 12.30 -1.34 -7.72
N SER A 154 12.44 -1.03 -9.02
CA SER A 154 12.38 0.35 -9.52
C SER A 154 11.00 1.00 -9.28
N LEU A 155 9.92 0.24 -9.49
CA LEU A 155 8.55 0.70 -9.25
C LEU A 155 8.31 0.96 -7.75
N MET A 156 8.76 0.04 -6.89
CA MET A 156 8.65 0.19 -5.44
C MET A 156 9.42 1.41 -4.94
N LYS A 157 10.63 1.62 -5.45
CA LYS A 157 11.45 2.78 -5.10
C LYS A 157 10.80 4.10 -5.52
N ALA A 158 10.25 4.17 -6.74
CA ALA A 158 9.52 5.35 -7.20
C ALA A 158 8.29 5.65 -6.32
N LYS A 159 7.57 4.60 -5.89
CA LYS A 159 6.43 4.73 -4.97
C LYS A 159 6.85 5.18 -3.57
N GLU A 160 7.97 4.68 -3.07
CA GLU A 160 8.55 5.13 -1.80
C GLU A 160 8.91 6.62 -1.86
N GLU A 161 9.57 7.06 -2.93
CA GLU A 161 9.93 8.46 -3.14
C GLU A 161 8.70 9.38 -3.24
N GLU A 162 7.65 8.95 -3.95
CA GLU A 162 6.36 9.65 -4.04
C GLU A 162 5.69 9.81 -2.66
N LEU A 163 5.60 8.72 -1.90
CA LEU A 163 5.00 8.74 -0.56
C LEU A 163 5.81 9.61 0.41
N ASN A 164 7.14 9.54 0.36
CA ASN A 164 8.02 10.40 1.16
C ASN A 164 7.82 11.88 0.84
N SER A 165 7.68 12.23 -0.44
CA SER A 165 7.37 13.61 -0.87
C SER A 165 6.03 14.09 -0.31
N ILE A 166 4.98 13.28 -0.40
CA ILE A 166 3.65 13.59 0.16
C ILE A 166 3.72 13.79 1.67
N ILE A 167 4.44 12.91 2.38
CA ILE A 167 4.63 13.03 3.84
C ILE A 167 5.32 14.35 4.18
N MET A 168 6.36 14.74 3.44
CA MET A 168 7.05 16.00 3.66
C MET A 168 6.14 17.21 3.44
N GLU A 169 5.35 17.20 2.36
CA GLU A 169 4.43 18.30 2.05
C GLU A 169 3.32 18.42 3.10
N LEU A 170 2.75 17.29 3.55
CA LEU A 170 1.74 17.27 4.61
C LEU A 170 2.29 17.78 5.94
N ARG A 171 3.51 17.40 6.32
CA ARG A 171 4.19 17.92 7.51
C ARG A 171 4.38 19.44 7.43
N LYS A 172 4.82 19.94 6.26
CA LYS A 172 4.95 21.39 6.01
C LYS A 172 3.62 22.11 6.15
N LYS A 173 2.54 21.58 5.56
CA LYS A 173 1.18 22.14 5.66
C LYS A 173 0.67 22.14 7.10
N LEU A 174 0.93 21.08 7.86
CA LEU A 174 0.56 20.98 9.27
C LEU A 174 1.23 22.08 10.10
N ILE A 175 2.55 22.25 9.94
CA ILE A 175 3.30 23.30 10.65
C ILE A 175 2.74 24.69 10.31
N ALA A 176 2.54 24.99 9.02
CA ALA A 176 2.00 26.28 8.59
C ALA A 176 0.57 26.54 9.12
N LEU A 177 -0.26 25.50 9.22
CA LEU A 177 -1.60 25.61 9.78
C LEU A 177 -1.56 25.84 11.30
N GLN A 178 -0.68 25.14 12.00
CA GLN A 178 -0.47 25.31 13.44
C GLN A 178 0.00 26.73 13.76
N GLU A 179 0.95 27.27 13.01
CA GLU A 179 1.41 28.66 13.16
C GLU A 179 0.27 29.66 12.98
N LYS A 180 -0.51 29.53 11.90
CA LYS A 180 -1.68 30.39 11.66
C LYS A 180 -2.72 30.30 12.77
N PHE A 181 -3.00 29.09 13.24
CA PHE A 181 -3.94 28.87 14.34
C PHE A 181 -3.47 29.55 15.62
N THR A 182 -2.19 29.38 15.99
CA THR A 182 -1.63 30.04 17.18
C THR A 182 -1.64 31.55 17.08
N LYS A 183 -1.40 32.09 15.89
CA LYS A 183 -1.47 33.53 15.64
C LYS A 183 -2.90 34.05 15.76
N GLU A 184 -3.87 33.38 15.13
CA GLU A 184 -5.28 33.78 15.18
C GLU A 184 -5.82 33.75 16.62
N GLU A 185 -5.51 32.71 17.40
CA GLU A 185 -5.90 32.66 18.82
C GLU A 185 -5.25 33.78 19.64
N TYR A 186 -4.01 34.15 19.33
CA TYR A 186 -3.35 35.31 19.95
C TYR A 186 -4.04 36.63 19.58
N ASP A 187 -4.25 36.90 18.28
CA ASP A 187 -4.88 38.13 17.78
C ASP A 187 -6.32 38.28 18.33
N LYS A 188 -7.05 37.17 18.46
CA LYS A 188 -8.37 37.13 19.09
C LYS A 188 -8.33 37.50 20.57
N MET A 189 -7.37 36.98 21.32
CA MET A 189 -7.20 37.33 22.74
C MET A 189 -6.88 38.82 22.90
N GLU A 190 -6.01 39.37 22.05
CA GLU A 190 -5.70 40.80 22.04
C GLU A 190 -6.92 41.67 21.72
N ALA A 191 -7.74 41.27 20.74
CA ALA A 191 -8.97 41.98 20.40
C ALA A 191 -10.00 41.96 21.56
N LEU A 192 -10.12 40.83 22.28
CA LEU A 192 -10.99 40.73 23.46
C LEU A 192 -10.51 41.62 24.60
N ASP A 193 -9.21 41.65 24.87
CA ASP A 193 -8.62 42.52 25.90
C ASP A 193 -8.80 44.01 25.54
N SER A 194 -8.64 44.37 24.26
CA SER A 194 -8.90 45.73 23.79
C SER A 194 -10.37 46.14 23.95
N LEU A 195 -11.30 45.24 23.60
CA LEU A 195 -12.73 45.47 23.78
C LEU A 195 -13.12 45.62 25.26
N ALA A 196 -12.49 44.85 26.15
CA ALA A 196 -12.71 44.96 27.59
C ALA A 196 -12.29 46.35 28.11
N ARG A 197 -11.08 46.82 27.74
CA ARG A 197 -10.60 48.17 28.08
C ARG A 197 -11.52 49.27 27.54
N GLU A 198 -11.97 49.16 26.28
CA GLU A 198 -12.88 50.13 25.69
C GLU A 198 -14.22 50.21 26.45
N LYS A 199 -14.76 49.06 26.88
CA LYS A 199 -16.00 49.03 27.68
C LYS A 199 -15.82 49.71 29.03
N ASP A 200 -14.68 49.51 29.68
CA ASP A 200 -14.37 50.16 30.96
C ASP A 200 -14.25 51.68 30.79
N ASP A 201 -13.50 52.13 29.78
CA ASP A 201 -13.34 53.56 29.46
C ASP A 201 -14.67 54.21 29.10
N ARG A 202 -15.51 53.52 28.33
CA ARG A 202 -16.86 53.97 28.00
C ARG A 202 -17.71 54.15 29.26
N ALA A 203 -17.67 53.19 30.18
CA ALA A 203 -18.39 53.30 31.45
C ALA A 203 -17.88 54.47 32.31
N VAL A 204 -16.58 54.79 32.25
CA VAL A 204 -16.03 56.00 32.91
C VAL A 204 -16.57 57.27 32.27
N LEU A 205 -16.55 57.35 30.94
CA LEU A 205 -17.06 58.52 30.20
C LEU A 205 -18.56 58.73 30.42
N GLU A 206 -19.36 57.68 30.41
CA GLU A 206 -20.80 57.73 30.68
C GLU A 206 -21.07 58.27 32.10
N ARG A 207 -20.32 57.81 33.11
CA ARG A 207 -20.40 58.33 34.49
C ARG A 207 -20.04 59.81 34.56
N LEU A 208 -18.95 60.22 33.91
CA LEU A 208 -18.52 61.61 33.88
C LEU A 208 -19.54 62.50 33.17
N GLN A 209 -20.10 62.05 32.04
CA GLN A 209 -21.13 62.77 31.30
C GLN A 209 -22.38 62.97 32.16
N ALA A 210 -22.81 61.94 32.90
CA ALA A 210 -23.93 62.04 33.83
C ALA A 210 -23.66 63.09 34.92
N SER A 211 -22.48 63.03 35.57
CA SER A 211 -22.08 64.01 36.59
C SER A 211 -22.02 65.45 36.07
N LEU A 212 -21.44 65.66 34.87
CA LEU A 212 -21.37 66.98 34.24
C LEU A 212 -22.76 67.53 33.88
N SER A 213 -23.66 66.66 33.41
CA SER A 213 -25.04 67.04 33.08
C SER A 213 -25.82 67.45 34.32
N GLU A 214 -25.64 66.74 35.44
CA GLU A 214 -26.23 67.11 36.73
C GLU A 214 -25.69 68.45 37.24
N GLU A 215 -24.37 68.68 37.15
CA GLU A 215 -23.75 69.93 37.59
C GLU A 215 -24.17 71.13 36.73
N LEU A 216 -24.29 70.93 35.42
CA LEU A 216 -24.82 71.94 34.50
C LEU A 216 -26.26 72.31 34.86
N LYS A 217 -27.11 71.32 35.16
CA LYS A 217 -28.49 71.58 35.59
C LYS A 217 -28.54 72.36 36.91
N ARG A 218 -27.67 72.01 37.86
CA ARG A 218 -27.55 72.68 39.17
C ARG A 218 -27.13 74.14 39.02
N THR A 219 -26.06 74.40 38.28
CA THR A 219 -25.56 75.76 37.99
C THR A 219 -26.57 76.61 37.19
N GLN A 220 -27.30 76.02 36.25
CA GLN A 220 -28.39 76.72 35.55
C GLN A 220 -29.51 77.14 36.50
N GLN A 221 -29.94 76.26 37.41
CA GLN A 221 -30.93 76.56 38.43
C GLN A 221 -30.44 77.67 39.38
N ASP A 222 -29.19 77.59 39.84
CA ASP A 222 -28.59 78.59 40.73
C ASP A 222 -28.47 79.95 40.05
N ASN A 223 -28.07 79.98 38.78
CA ASN A 223 -27.99 81.20 37.97
C ASN A 223 -29.38 81.83 37.77
N ALA A 224 -30.40 81.03 37.41
CA ALA A 224 -31.78 81.51 37.29
C ALA A 224 -32.30 82.10 38.61
N SER A 225 -32.04 81.44 39.74
CA SER A 225 -32.42 81.93 41.06
C SER A 225 -31.71 83.25 41.43
N SER A 226 -30.43 83.39 41.07
CA SER A 226 -29.64 84.60 41.31
C SER A 226 -30.12 85.76 40.44
N ASN A 227 -30.39 85.51 39.15
CA ASN A 227 -30.97 86.51 38.26
C ASN A 227 -32.34 87.00 38.77
N GLN A 228 -33.21 86.10 39.25
CA GLN A 228 -34.49 86.48 39.84
C GLN A 228 -34.30 87.40 41.06
N LYS A 229 -33.32 87.12 41.92
CA LYS A 229 -32.97 87.97 43.07
C LYS A 229 -32.47 89.35 42.63
N VAL A 230 -31.62 89.42 41.60
CA VAL A 230 -31.10 90.69 41.04
C VAL A 230 -32.24 91.52 40.44
N SER A 231 -33.12 90.93 39.64
CA SER A 231 -34.29 91.64 39.09
C SER A 231 -35.21 92.15 40.20
N GLY A 232 -35.48 91.32 41.22
CA GLY A 232 -36.28 91.75 42.38
C GLY A 232 -35.65 92.90 43.17
N ALA A 233 -34.31 92.92 43.30
CA ALA A 233 -33.59 94.03 43.91
C ALA A 233 -33.65 95.29 43.04
N GLY A 234 -33.45 95.18 41.72
CA GLY A 234 -33.56 96.31 40.78
C GLY A 234 -34.93 97.01 40.83
N HIS A 235 -36.01 96.24 40.95
CA HIS A 235 -37.35 96.79 41.14
C HIS A 235 -37.51 97.52 42.48
N LYS A 236 -36.87 97.03 43.56
CA LYS A 236 -36.89 97.71 44.87
C LYS A 236 -36.10 99.04 44.87
N TRP A 237 -35.00 99.11 44.15
CA TRP A 237 -34.20 100.34 44.03
C TRP A 237 -34.88 101.44 43.20
N LEU A 238 -35.79 101.08 42.29
CA LEU A 238 -36.58 102.03 41.49
C LEU A 238 -37.79 102.63 42.24
N LEU A 239 -38.09 102.17 43.46
CA LEU A 239 -39.23 102.61 44.28
C LEU A 239 -38.85 103.56 45.44
N ILE A 240 -37.61 104.01 45.51
CA ILE A 240 -37.10 105.03 46.46
C ILE A 240 -36.75 106.28 45.67
#